data_AF-A0AAN8ZT60-F1
#
_entry.id   AF-A0AAN8ZT60-F1
#
_cell.length_a   1.000
_cell.length_b   1.000
_cell.length_c   1.000
_cell.angle_alpha   90.00
_cell.angle_beta   90.00
_cell.angle_gamma   90.00
#
_symmetry.space_group_name_H-M   'P 1'
#
loop_
_entity.id
_entity.type
_entity.pdbx_description
1 polymer ?
#
loop_
_entity_poly.entity_id
_entity_poly.type
_entity_poly.pdbx_seq_one_letter_code
_entity_poly.pdbx_strand_id
1 'polypeptide(L)'
;MSEWDDMPPLEDEEPIPNPHNPPTNTHARFSSLNGFDNSDDDDDDSDAMWEEMEEEEENTVTRTKCVFCDEYKDNVPLSINHMRDGHGFDLPAFVCRWGMDQMDFIKFVNYMRRENPSPETVLKIDEMTWDNEYYMKPVLEDDVLLMFDVEEIASAIVGRVVGEDKSLQATCEELREIIDKQRETMQRMFQAVTANSVVENKSIRTVSDMRPEEDEGYFNSYAHFDIHHEMLSDKVRTESYRDAILRNSPLLHGMRVLDLGCGTGILSMFSAKAGAYVTGVDMSDVIYQAMDIVKENQLEDVITLKRGRIEDIEIEDKFDFIVSEWMGYFLLFEGMLDSVIYARDNYLIEGGFLLPNRCSMYITGMEDLEAYNKYIAFWDDVYGFKMSCMRSAVIKEATTEVVKEECIITSEDKIMNFDLMKITSNDTEFTSSFFLIAKRDGQLTAFVGYFDIYFELPHPVSFSTGPLSTPTHWKQTIFYLPEPRNVELGETIQGVISVRRKRREVRSLDVMIKFEDKKYYYMVE
;
A
#
# COMPACT_ATOMS: atom_id res chain seq x y z
N MET A 1 -51.60 11.78 -14.14
CA MET A 1 -52.91 11.15 -14.43
C MET A 1 -52.83 10.59 -15.83
N SER A 2 -52.92 9.30 -16.12
CA SER A 2 -53.07 8.08 -15.33
C SER A 2 -53.09 6.97 -16.38
N GLU A 3 -52.17 6.00 -16.32
CA GLU A 3 -52.28 4.73 -17.05
C GLU A 3 -51.24 3.73 -16.49
N TRP A 4 -51.29 3.49 -15.18
CA TRP A 4 -50.46 2.49 -14.48
C TRP A 4 -51.22 1.78 -13.34
N ASP A 5 -52.55 1.70 -13.42
CA ASP A 5 -53.37 0.93 -12.47
C ASP A 5 -54.03 -0.22 -13.23
N ASP A 6 -53.33 -1.35 -13.39
CA ASP A 6 -53.92 -2.69 -13.59
C ASP A 6 -52.82 -3.78 -13.68
N MET A 7 -52.18 -4.09 -12.54
CA MET A 7 -51.48 -5.37 -12.36
C MET A 7 -52.01 -6.07 -11.09
N PRO A 8 -52.30 -7.39 -11.15
CA PRO A 8 -52.84 -8.14 -10.02
C PRO A 8 -51.77 -8.36 -8.93
N PRO A 9 -52.17 -8.53 -7.65
CA PRO A 9 -51.24 -8.74 -6.54
C PRO A 9 -50.55 -10.10 -6.63
N LEU A 10 -49.25 -10.11 -6.31
CA LEU A 10 -48.42 -11.32 -6.16
C LEU A 10 -48.89 -12.12 -4.94
N GLU A 11 -49.21 -13.40 -5.14
CA GLU A 11 -49.55 -14.36 -4.09
C GLU A 11 -48.27 -14.82 -3.36
N ASP A 12 -48.39 -15.05 -2.04
CA ASP A 12 -47.32 -15.50 -1.16
C ASP A 12 -46.80 -16.89 -1.57
N GLU A 13 -45.54 -16.99 -2.01
CA GLU A 13 -44.88 -18.29 -2.25
C GLU A 13 -44.23 -18.84 -0.96
N GLU A 14 -44.60 -20.09 -0.64
CA GLU A 14 -44.08 -20.88 0.48
C GLU A 14 -42.59 -21.27 0.31
N PRO A 15 -41.85 -21.56 1.41
CA PRO A 15 -40.41 -21.79 1.37
C PRO A 15 -40.03 -23.18 0.82
N ILE A 16 -39.03 -23.21 -0.06
CA ILE A 16 -38.41 -24.41 -0.63
C ILE A 16 -37.52 -25.12 0.42
N PRO A 17 -37.61 -26.46 0.60
CA PRO A 17 -36.90 -27.18 1.67
C PRO A 17 -35.44 -27.53 1.33
N ASN A 18 -34.59 -27.40 2.35
CA ASN A 18 -33.16 -27.73 2.37
C ASN A 18 -32.92 -29.24 2.58
N PRO A 19 -32.23 -29.97 1.68
CA PRO A 19 -31.84 -31.35 1.91
C PRO A 19 -30.38 -31.43 2.35
N HIS A 20 -30.13 -31.92 3.57
CA HIS A 20 -29.02 -32.82 3.97
C HIS A 20 -28.73 -32.73 5.48
N ASN A 21 -29.46 -33.51 6.27
CA ASN A 21 -28.94 -34.10 7.51
C ASN A 21 -29.78 -35.34 7.87
N PRO A 22 -29.22 -36.56 7.96
CA PRO A 22 -29.95 -37.73 8.39
C PRO A 22 -30.00 -37.85 9.92
N PRO A 23 -31.00 -38.56 10.47
CA PRO A 23 -31.45 -38.39 11.85
C PRO A 23 -30.74 -39.28 12.86
N THR A 24 -30.68 -38.78 14.10
CA THR A 24 -30.39 -39.53 15.32
C THR A 24 -31.55 -40.48 15.69
N ASN A 25 -31.26 -41.75 15.95
CA ASN A 25 -31.96 -42.51 17.01
C ASN A 25 -31.22 -43.80 17.45
N THR A 26 -30.79 -43.79 18.72
CA THR A 26 -30.93 -44.81 19.78
C THR A 26 -30.77 -46.33 19.55
N HIS A 27 -29.97 -46.91 20.47
CA HIS A 27 -29.99 -48.26 21.07
C HIS A 27 -29.56 -49.48 20.22
N ALA A 28 -28.39 -50.06 20.54
CA ALA A 28 -28.28 -51.29 21.33
C ALA A 28 -26.82 -51.76 21.46
N ARG A 29 -26.45 -52.19 22.68
CA ARG A 29 -25.22 -52.91 23.01
C ARG A 29 -25.17 -54.25 22.27
N PHE A 30 -24.01 -54.66 21.76
CA PHE A 30 -23.50 -56.03 21.95
C PHE A 30 -21.98 -56.08 21.78
N SER A 31 -21.40 -56.99 22.53
CA SER A 31 -20.01 -57.14 22.89
C SER A 31 -19.22 -58.08 21.95
N SER A 32 -17.91 -57.84 21.93
CA SER A 32 -16.83 -58.84 22.06
C SER A 32 -16.43 -59.75 20.89
N LEU A 33 -15.09 -59.80 20.72
CA LEU A 33 -14.21 -60.91 20.32
C LEU A 33 -13.64 -60.92 18.88
N ASN A 34 -12.36 -60.51 18.83
CA ASN A 34 -11.16 -61.27 18.43
C ASN A 34 -11.14 -62.13 17.15
N GLY A 35 -10.08 -61.89 16.37
CA GLY A 35 -9.30 -62.93 15.68
C GLY A 35 -9.18 -62.66 14.18
N PHE A 36 -8.04 -62.13 13.72
CA PHE A 36 -6.93 -62.88 13.07
C PHE A 36 -7.37 -63.51 11.73
N ASP A 37 -6.72 -63.34 10.59
CA ASP A 37 -5.29 -63.19 10.33
C ASP A 37 -5.06 -62.86 8.83
N ASN A 38 -4.00 -62.10 8.54
CA ASN A 38 -2.99 -62.25 7.46
C ASN A 38 -3.42 -62.35 5.98
N SER A 39 -2.77 -61.75 4.99
CA SER A 39 -1.38 -61.30 4.77
C SER A 39 -1.37 -60.37 3.52
N ASP A 40 -0.36 -59.58 3.13
CA ASP A 40 1.10 -59.77 3.05
C ASP A 40 1.80 -58.40 2.84
N ASP A 41 3.09 -58.41 3.21
CA ASP A 41 4.24 -57.63 2.71
C ASP A 41 4.61 -56.28 3.37
N ASP A 42 5.11 -56.38 4.61
CA ASP A 42 6.53 -56.34 5.02
C ASP A 42 7.55 -55.29 4.49
N ASP A 43 8.28 -54.81 5.51
CA ASP A 43 9.69 -54.40 5.62
C ASP A 43 9.98 -52.88 5.71
N ASP A 44 10.16 -52.26 6.88
CA ASP A 44 11.01 -52.50 8.08
C ASP A 44 12.30 -51.66 8.07
N ASP A 45 12.66 -51.26 9.28
CA ASP A 45 13.49 -50.16 9.76
C ASP A 45 14.87 -49.90 9.10
N SER A 46 15.29 -48.63 9.11
CA SER A 46 16.51 -48.23 9.85
C SER A 46 16.79 -46.72 9.79
N ASP A 47 16.63 -46.10 10.95
CA ASP A 47 17.48 -45.07 11.57
C ASP A 47 18.53 -44.34 10.73
N ALA A 48 18.33 -43.03 10.56
CA ALA A 48 19.42 -42.07 10.72
C ALA A 48 18.90 -40.89 11.53
N MET A 49 19.26 -40.91 12.81
CA MET A 49 19.19 -39.79 13.73
C MET A 49 19.86 -38.56 13.08
N TRP A 50 19.07 -37.52 12.82
CA TRP A 50 19.59 -36.17 12.76
C TRP A 50 19.36 -35.57 14.15
N GLU A 51 20.36 -35.74 15.01
CA GLU A 51 20.54 -34.86 16.17
C GLU A 51 20.68 -33.44 15.61
N GLU A 52 19.58 -32.70 15.53
CA GLU A 52 19.67 -31.24 15.46
C GLU A 52 20.19 -30.80 16.82
N MET A 53 21.49 -30.52 16.86
CA MET A 53 22.12 -29.82 17.96
C MET A 53 21.27 -28.59 18.27
N GLU A 54 20.84 -28.49 19.53
CA GLU A 54 20.47 -27.22 20.13
C GLU A 54 21.66 -26.28 19.96
N GLU A 55 21.63 -25.40 18.96
CA GLU A 55 22.46 -24.20 19.01
C GLU A 55 21.81 -23.29 20.05
N GLU A 56 22.29 -23.47 21.27
CA GLU A 56 22.34 -22.47 22.32
C GLU A 56 22.54 -21.08 21.69
N GLU A 57 21.94 -20.04 22.29
CA GLU A 57 22.35 -18.65 22.08
C GLU A 57 23.82 -18.48 22.56
N GLU A 58 24.77 -19.09 21.85
CA GLU A 58 26.12 -18.61 21.83
C GLU A 58 26.06 -17.29 21.06
N ASN A 59 26.67 -16.28 21.68
CA ASN A 59 26.95 -14.98 21.09
C ASN A 59 27.94 -15.18 19.93
N THR A 60 27.52 -15.85 18.85
CA THR A 60 28.35 -16.19 17.71
C THR A 60 28.64 -14.89 16.97
N VAL A 61 29.84 -14.39 17.18
CA VAL A 61 30.40 -13.30 16.38
C VAL A 61 30.40 -13.80 14.94
N THR A 62 29.43 -13.38 14.12
CA THR A 62 29.34 -13.75 12.70
C THR A 62 30.47 -13.04 11.94
N ARG A 63 31.63 -13.68 11.91
CA ARG A 63 32.84 -13.12 11.33
C ARG A 63 32.69 -12.98 9.81
N THR A 64 32.73 -11.76 9.31
CA THR A 64 32.58 -11.43 7.89
C THR A 64 33.94 -11.39 7.20
N LYS A 65 34.12 -12.17 6.13
CA LYS A 65 35.35 -12.16 5.31
C LYS A 65 35.40 -10.91 4.42
N CYS A 66 36.55 -10.23 4.34
CA CYS A 66 36.78 -9.16 3.37
C CYS A 66 36.72 -9.69 1.93
N VAL A 67 36.17 -8.94 0.97
CA VAL A 67 36.09 -9.37 -0.45
C VAL A 67 37.42 -9.35 -1.19
N PHE A 68 38.46 -8.67 -0.67
CA PHE A 68 39.76 -8.51 -1.32
C PHE A 68 40.91 -9.30 -0.67
N CYS A 69 40.72 -9.83 0.54
CA CYS A 69 41.78 -10.55 1.26
C CYS A 69 41.21 -11.63 2.20
N ASP A 70 42.10 -12.41 2.80
CA ASP A 70 41.73 -13.49 3.71
C ASP A 70 41.47 -13.04 5.16
N GLU A 71 41.32 -11.73 5.40
CA GLU A 71 40.98 -11.22 6.73
C GLU A 71 39.48 -11.31 7.02
N TYR A 72 39.16 -11.73 8.25
CA TYR A 72 37.81 -11.78 8.80
C TYR A 72 37.63 -10.72 9.87
N LYS A 73 36.53 -9.98 9.81
CA LYS A 73 36.13 -8.96 10.78
C LYS A 73 34.92 -9.41 11.57
N ASP A 74 34.72 -8.87 12.77
CA ASP A 74 33.72 -9.37 13.71
C ASP A 74 32.27 -9.12 13.26
N ASN A 75 32.06 -8.20 12.31
CA ASN A 75 30.77 -7.92 11.68
C ASN A 75 30.94 -7.22 10.31
N VAL A 76 29.83 -7.07 9.59
CA VAL A 76 29.80 -6.43 8.26
C VAL A 76 30.27 -4.96 8.30
N PRO A 77 29.84 -4.09 9.23
CA PRO A 77 30.35 -2.72 9.32
C PRO A 77 31.88 -2.62 9.48
N LEU A 78 32.49 -3.50 10.28
CA LEU A 78 33.94 -3.55 10.43
C LEU A 78 34.64 -4.08 9.17
N SER A 79 34.02 -5.03 8.46
CA SER A 79 34.50 -5.50 7.15
C SER A 79 34.48 -4.37 6.11
N ILE A 80 33.40 -3.59 6.06
CA ILE A 80 33.29 -2.40 5.19
C ILE A 80 34.37 -1.36 5.52
N ASN A 81 34.61 -1.09 6.81
CA ASN A 81 35.68 -0.18 7.22
C ASN A 81 37.05 -0.70 6.80
N HIS A 82 37.30 -2.00 6.90
CA HIS A 82 38.56 -2.60 6.44
C HIS A 82 38.73 -2.54 4.92
N MET A 83 37.67 -2.77 4.12
CA MET A 83 37.74 -2.59 2.66
C MET A 83 38.13 -1.16 2.29
N ARG A 84 37.61 -0.18 3.01
CA ARG A 84 37.94 1.23 2.79
C ARG A 84 39.36 1.57 3.22
N ASP A 85 39.72 1.26 4.46
CA ASP A 85 40.97 1.74 5.06
C ASP A 85 42.18 0.88 4.62
N GLY A 86 41.95 -0.41 4.34
CA GLY A 86 42.98 -1.36 3.92
C GLY A 86 43.12 -1.53 2.41
N HIS A 87 42.03 -1.39 1.65
CA HIS A 87 42.01 -1.65 0.20
C HIS A 87 41.61 -0.42 -0.64
N GLY A 88 41.35 0.73 0.00
CA GLY A 88 40.94 1.96 -0.68
C GLY A 88 39.57 1.85 -1.38
N PHE A 89 38.76 0.84 -1.02
CA PHE A 89 37.49 0.55 -1.67
C PHE A 89 36.31 0.88 -0.75
N ASP A 90 35.56 1.91 -1.11
CA ASP A 90 34.35 2.32 -0.40
C ASP A 90 33.13 1.55 -0.94
N LEU A 91 32.80 0.43 -0.28
CA LEU A 91 31.72 -0.46 -0.69
C LEU A 91 30.35 0.26 -0.74
N PRO A 92 29.92 1.03 0.30
CA PRO A 92 28.71 1.84 0.23
C PRO A 92 28.68 2.77 -1.00
N ALA A 93 29.75 3.55 -1.22
CA ALA A 93 29.79 4.46 -2.35
C ALA A 93 29.72 3.73 -3.70
N PHE A 94 30.32 2.54 -3.78
CA PHE A 94 30.26 1.69 -4.96
C PHE A 94 28.84 1.16 -5.23
N VAL A 95 28.17 0.64 -4.20
CA VAL A 95 26.77 0.18 -4.26
C VAL A 95 25.85 1.31 -4.74
N CYS A 96 25.99 2.51 -4.17
CA CYS A 96 25.19 3.66 -4.58
C CYS A 96 25.51 4.16 -5.99
N ARG A 97 26.77 4.13 -6.43
CA ARG A 97 27.17 4.53 -7.80
C ARG A 97 26.49 3.68 -8.86
N TRP A 98 26.35 2.38 -8.60
CA TRP A 98 25.75 1.42 -9.51
C TRP A 98 24.24 1.24 -9.32
N GLY A 99 23.66 1.79 -8.24
CA GLY A 99 22.24 1.64 -7.94
C GLY A 99 21.82 0.19 -7.71
N MET A 100 22.69 -0.62 -7.10
CA MET A 100 22.50 -2.06 -6.94
C MET A 100 21.30 -2.38 -6.04
N ASP A 101 20.47 -3.34 -6.47
CA ASP A 101 19.52 -4.03 -5.59
C ASP A 101 20.19 -5.24 -4.88
N GLN A 102 19.42 -5.97 -4.06
CA GLN A 102 19.96 -7.11 -3.31
C GLN A 102 20.50 -8.21 -4.24
N MET A 103 19.89 -8.39 -5.42
CA MET A 103 20.28 -9.42 -6.39
C MET A 103 21.57 -9.04 -7.11
N ASP A 104 21.69 -7.78 -7.50
CA ASP A 104 22.91 -7.21 -8.08
C ASP A 104 24.07 -7.25 -7.10
N PHE A 105 23.79 -6.96 -5.83
CA PHE A 105 24.79 -7.03 -4.76
C PHE A 105 25.27 -8.47 -4.52
N ILE A 106 24.36 -9.46 -4.50
CA ILE A 106 24.72 -10.88 -4.40
C ILE A 106 25.61 -11.31 -5.58
N LYS A 107 25.22 -10.94 -6.81
CA LYS A 107 26.01 -11.22 -8.01
C LYS A 107 27.39 -10.56 -7.92
N PHE A 108 27.45 -9.30 -7.48
CA PHE A 108 28.70 -8.57 -7.29
C PHE A 108 29.62 -9.24 -6.27
N VAL A 109 29.11 -9.60 -5.08
CA VAL A 109 29.91 -10.28 -4.05
C VAL A 109 30.42 -11.62 -4.59
N ASN A 110 29.60 -12.42 -5.25
CA ASN A 110 30.03 -13.70 -5.83
C ASN A 110 31.05 -13.52 -6.97
N TYR A 111 30.92 -12.47 -7.78
CA TYR A 111 31.94 -12.08 -8.76
C TYR A 111 33.27 -11.75 -8.08
N MET A 112 33.24 -10.93 -7.02
CA MET A 112 34.43 -10.60 -6.25
C MET A 112 35.10 -11.84 -5.66
N ARG A 113 34.32 -12.79 -5.14
CA ARG A 113 34.83 -14.06 -4.58
C ARG A 113 35.41 -15.00 -5.63
N ARG A 114 34.80 -15.12 -6.81
CA ARG A 114 35.22 -16.04 -7.89
C ARG A 114 36.42 -15.51 -8.67
N GLU A 115 36.30 -14.29 -9.18
CA GLU A 115 37.27 -13.71 -10.10
C GLU A 115 38.43 -13.04 -9.36
N ASN A 116 38.26 -12.76 -8.07
CA ASN A 116 39.23 -12.13 -7.18
C ASN A 116 39.97 -10.93 -7.82
N PRO A 117 39.25 -9.96 -8.42
CA PRO A 117 39.87 -8.80 -9.06
C PRO A 117 40.50 -7.87 -8.01
N SER A 118 41.57 -7.18 -8.39
CA SER A 118 42.19 -6.18 -7.51
C SER A 118 41.28 -4.95 -7.31
N PRO A 119 41.34 -4.24 -6.17
CA PRO A 119 40.54 -3.03 -5.93
C PRO A 119 40.64 -1.99 -7.05
N GLU A 120 41.84 -1.79 -7.61
CA GLU A 120 42.07 -0.89 -8.73
C GLU A 120 41.35 -1.32 -10.01
N THR A 121 41.19 -2.63 -10.23
CA THR A 121 40.48 -3.18 -11.39
C THR A 121 38.99 -2.92 -11.23
N VAL A 122 38.43 -3.21 -10.05
CA VAL A 122 37.01 -3.03 -9.75
C VAL A 122 36.59 -1.56 -9.89
N LEU A 123 37.43 -0.63 -9.43
CA LEU A 123 37.14 0.81 -9.55
C LEU A 123 37.18 1.35 -10.99
N LYS A 124 37.82 0.63 -11.91
CA LYS A 124 37.93 0.97 -13.35
C LYS A 124 36.89 0.26 -14.22
N ILE A 125 36.01 -0.54 -13.62
CA ILE A 125 34.92 -1.18 -14.35
C ILE A 125 33.93 -0.10 -14.80
N ASP A 126 33.66 -0.06 -16.11
CA ASP A 126 32.74 0.90 -16.74
C ASP A 126 31.41 0.25 -17.18
N GLU A 127 31.30 -1.09 -17.15
CA GLU A 127 30.09 -1.86 -17.47
C GLU A 127 29.87 -2.99 -16.45
N MET A 128 28.63 -3.43 -16.24
CA MET A 128 28.27 -4.36 -15.16
C MET A 128 28.70 -5.81 -15.45
N THR A 129 29.98 -6.10 -15.26
CA THR A 129 30.60 -7.39 -15.63
C THR A 129 30.08 -8.60 -14.86
N TRP A 130 29.34 -8.37 -13.76
CA TRP A 130 28.73 -9.41 -12.92
C TRP A 130 27.24 -9.64 -13.21
N ASP A 131 26.64 -8.98 -14.21
CA ASP A 131 25.25 -9.24 -14.58
C ASP A 131 25.10 -10.55 -15.39
N ASN A 132 25.23 -11.67 -14.68
CA ASN A 132 25.10 -13.00 -15.22
C ASN A 132 24.54 -13.96 -14.15
N GLU A 133 23.60 -14.83 -14.52
CA GLU A 133 23.02 -15.86 -13.63
C GLU A 133 24.08 -16.79 -13.03
N TYR A 134 25.25 -16.92 -13.66
CA TYR A 134 26.39 -17.64 -13.11
C TYR A 134 26.79 -17.16 -11.71
N TYR A 135 26.66 -15.86 -11.42
CA TYR A 135 27.01 -15.26 -10.12
C TYR A 135 25.87 -15.32 -9.08
N MET A 136 24.76 -15.99 -9.40
CA MET A 136 23.68 -16.25 -8.44
C MET A 136 24.03 -17.40 -7.48
N LYS A 137 25.11 -18.14 -7.73
CA LYS A 137 25.52 -19.28 -6.90
C LYS A 137 26.59 -18.83 -5.89
N PRO A 138 26.35 -18.99 -4.57
CA PRO A 138 27.29 -18.60 -3.54
C PRO A 138 28.64 -19.30 -3.72
N VAL A 139 29.72 -18.58 -3.43
CA VAL A 139 31.10 -19.06 -3.55
C VAL A 139 31.63 -19.56 -2.22
N LEU A 140 31.22 -18.89 -1.15
CA LEU A 140 31.48 -19.27 0.22
C LEU A 140 30.17 -19.76 0.81
N GLU A 141 30.22 -20.91 1.48
CA GLU A 141 29.16 -21.41 2.34
C GLU A 141 29.03 -20.43 3.52
N ASP A 142 27.82 -19.99 3.82
CA ASP A 142 27.50 -19.01 4.87
C ASP A 142 28.17 -17.62 4.74
N ASP A 143 28.29 -17.09 3.52
CA ASP A 143 28.81 -15.72 3.32
C ASP A 143 27.85 -14.68 3.92
N VAL A 144 28.23 -14.15 5.09
CA VAL A 144 27.48 -13.12 5.82
C VAL A 144 27.21 -11.88 4.97
N LEU A 145 28.06 -11.54 3.98
CA LEU A 145 27.78 -10.42 3.07
C LEU A 145 26.59 -10.69 2.16
N LEU A 146 26.34 -11.94 1.74
CA LEU A 146 25.20 -12.28 0.88
C LEU A 146 23.86 -12.18 1.61
N MET A 147 23.87 -12.34 2.93
CA MET A 147 22.70 -12.25 3.81
C MET A 147 22.48 -10.84 4.37
N PHE A 148 23.43 -9.93 4.15
CA PHE A 148 23.35 -8.57 4.67
C PHE A 148 22.51 -7.68 3.73
N ASP A 149 21.68 -6.83 4.32
CA ASP A 149 20.80 -5.94 3.56
C ASP A 149 21.62 -4.85 2.85
N VAL A 150 21.57 -4.84 1.51
CA VAL A 150 22.23 -3.84 0.68
C VAL A 150 21.75 -2.42 1.01
N GLU A 151 20.52 -2.25 1.47
CA GLU A 151 19.96 -0.95 1.87
C GLU A 151 20.63 -0.42 3.14
N GLU A 152 20.95 -1.29 4.09
CA GLU A 152 21.74 -0.92 5.27
C GLU A 152 23.16 -0.50 4.87
N ILE A 153 23.78 -1.18 3.89
CA ILE A 153 25.11 -0.80 3.36
C ILE A 153 25.05 0.59 2.70
N ALA A 154 24.04 0.84 1.87
CA ALA A 154 23.85 2.13 1.20
C ALA A 154 23.55 3.27 2.19
N SER A 155 22.79 2.98 3.26
CA SER A 155 22.40 3.96 4.28
C SER A 155 23.57 4.49 5.11
N ALA A 156 24.68 3.73 5.20
CA ALA A 156 25.89 4.11 5.92
C ALA A 156 26.58 5.39 5.37
N ILE A 157 26.21 5.84 4.16
CA ILE A 157 26.66 7.11 3.57
C ILE A 157 26.01 8.34 4.23
N VAL A 158 24.77 8.21 4.72
CA VAL A 158 23.94 9.33 5.18
C VAL A 158 24.37 9.84 6.56
N GLY A 159 25.07 9.03 7.36
CA GLY A 159 25.50 9.38 8.73
C GLY A 159 26.75 10.25 8.85
N ARG A 160 27.33 10.78 7.76
CA ARG A 160 28.69 11.38 7.76
C ARG A 160 28.78 12.91 7.70
N VAL A 161 27.69 13.62 7.96
CA VAL A 161 27.75 15.09 8.16
C VAL A 161 27.43 15.38 9.62
N VAL A 162 28.48 15.48 10.46
CA VAL A 162 28.64 16.26 11.72
C VAL A 162 29.60 15.52 12.67
N GLY A 163 30.77 16.12 12.95
CA GLY A 163 31.70 15.67 14.00
C GLY A 163 33.13 16.23 13.92
N GLU A 164 33.39 17.27 14.70
CA GLU A 164 34.64 18.00 15.05
C GLU A 164 35.71 17.13 15.78
N ASP A 165 37.04 17.38 15.93
CA ASP A 165 38.03 18.39 15.46
C ASP A 165 39.48 18.00 15.94
N LYS A 166 40.51 18.62 15.32
CA LYS A 166 41.94 18.87 15.71
C LYS A 166 43.05 17.80 15.60
N SER A 167 44.01 18.03 14.68
CA SER A 167 45.35 18.59 15.03
C SER A 167 46.10 19.13 13.79
N LEU A 168 46.98 20.10 14.03
CA LEU A 168 47.44 21.16 13.13
C LEU A 168 48.78 20.88 12.42
N GLN A 169 48.97 21.59 11.29
CA GLN A 169 50.24 22.05 10.68
C GLN A 169 51.01 21.09 9.75
N ALA A 170 50.50 20.92 8.52
CA ALA A 170 51.37 20.66 7.35
C ALA A 170 50.81 21.09 5.97
N THR A 171 49.57 21.57 5.84
CA THR A 171 48.88 21.59 4.52
C THR A 171 48.44 22.99 4.04
N CYS A 172 49.19 24.06 4.37
CA CYS A 172 48.82 25.42 3.94
C CYS A 172 49.14 25.76 2.46
N GLU A 173 49.82 24.88 1.71
CA GLU A 173 50.09 25.09 0.28
C GLU A 173 49.20 24.22 -0.63
N GLU A 174 48.90 22.97 -0.25
CA GLU A 174 47.93 22.13 -0.97
C GLU A 174 46.49 22.66 -0.86
N LEU A 175 46.12 23.28 0.27
CA LEU A 175 44.79 23.88 0.44
C LEU A 175 44.53 25.06 -0.51
N ARG A 176 45.56 25.79 -0.98
CA ARG A 176 45.35 26.89 -1.92
C ARG A 176 45.03 26.39 -3.33
N GLU A 177 45.70 25.34 -3.80
CA GLU A 177 45.38 24.72 -5.08
C GLU A 177 44.00 24.03 -5.05
N ILE A 178 43.64 23.41 -3.92
CA ILE A 178 42.32 22.81 -3.74
C ILE A 178 41.24 23.91 -3.68
N ILE A 179 41.48 25.04 -3.01
CA ILE A 179 40.53 26.16 -2.98
C ILE A 179 40.37 26.78 -4.37
N ASP A 180 41.43 26.95 -5.16
CA ASP A 180 41.30 27.50 -6.52
C ASP A 180 40.62 26.52 -7.48
N LYS A 181 40.94 25.22 -7.42
CA LYS A 181 40.19 24.17 -8.15
C LYS A 181 38.74 24.06 -7.68
N GLN A 182 38.49 24.20 -6.38
CA GLN A 182 37.14 24.23 -5.84
C GLN A 182 36.42 25.49 -6.26
N ARG A 183 37.06 26.64 -6.41
CA ARG A 183 36.45 27.90 -6.84
C ARG A 183 36.11 27.88 -8.33
N GLU A 184 36.95 27.27 -9.17
CA GLU A 184 36.62 26.99 -10.58
C GLU A 184 35.49 25.96 -10.70
N THR A 185 35.52 24.89 -9.90
CA THR A 185 34.42 23.91 -9.84
C THR A 185 33.14 24.54 -9.29
N MET A 186 33.23 25.43 -8.29
CA MET A 186 32.11 26.19 -7.74
C MET A 186 31.59 27.21 -8.74
N GLN A 187 32.44 27.80 -9.57
CA GLN A 187 31.99 28.72 -10.63
C GLN A 187 31.35 27.96 -11.80
N ARG A 188 31.83 26.76 -12.15
CA ARG A 188 31.14 25.86 -13.10
C ARG A 188 29.84 25.32 -12.53
N MET A 189 29.81 24.93 -11.25
CA MET A 189 28.59 24.57 -10.53
C MET A 189 27.67 25.77 -10.37
N PHE A 190 28.17 26.98 -10.13
CA PHE A 190 27.35 28.19 -10.04
C PHE A 190 26.80 28.59 -11.41
N GLN A 191 27.56 28.41 -12.50
CA GLN A 191 27.04 28.58 -13.86
C GLN A 191 26.01 27.49 -14.23
N ALA A 192 26.20 26.25 -13.79
CA ALA A 192 25.22 25.17 -13.92
C ALA A 192 23.98 25.38 -13.02
N VAL A 193 24.15 25.99 -11.84
CA VAL A 193 23.09 26.36 -10.89
C VAL A 193 22.36 27.62 -11.33
N THR A 194 23.00 28.56 -12.03
CA THR A 194 22.32 29.72 -12.63
C THR A 194 21.64 29.34 -13.95
N ALA A 195 22.14 28.34 -14.69
CA ALA A 195 21.40 27.72 -15.80
C ALA A 195 20.20 26.89 -15.31
N ASN A 196 20.28 26.35 -14.08
CA ASN A 196 19.18 25.69 -13.37
C ASN A 196 18.55 26.57 -12.27
N SER A 197 18.57 27.90 -12.44
CA SER A 197 17.80 28.81 -11.57
C SER A 197 16.39 29.02 -12.13
N VAL A 198 15.71 27.90 -12.36
CA VAL A 198 14.27 27.77 -12.23
C VAL A 198 14.09 26.79 -11.09
N VAL A 199 13.42 27.22 -10.03
CA VAL A 199 13.04 26.33 -8.92
C VAL A 199 12.05 25.32 -9.47
N GLU A 200 12.53 24.15 -9.89
CA GLU A 200 11.67 22.99 -10.15
C GLU A 200 11.45 22.24 -8.83
N ASN A 201 10.20 22.24 -8.37
CA ASN A 201 9.67 21.27 -7.42
C ASN A 201 10.07 19.87 -7.90
N LYS A 202 10.76 19.07 -7.07
CA LYS A 202 10.84 17.63 -7.33
C LYS A 202 9.41 17.08 -7.28
N SER A 203 8.86 16.67 -8.43
CA SER A 203 7.55 16.03 -8.51
C SER A 203 7.56 14.70 -7.76
N ILE A 204 6.52 14.45 -6.97
CA ILE A 204 6.26 13.14 -6.37
C ILE A 204 6.00 12.13 -7.49
N ARG A 205 6.50 10.89 -7.36
CA ARG A 205 6.17 9.80 -8.29
C ARG A 205 4.71 9.41 -8.06
N THR A 206 3.92 9.45 -9.12
CA THR A 206 2.48 9.20 -9.14
C THR A 206 2.14 7.96 -9.96
N VAL A 207 0.88 7.51 -9.93
CA VAL A 207 0.43 6.40 -10.80
C VAL A 207 0.58 6.76 -12.29
N SER A 208 0.51 8.05 -12.65
CA SER A 208 0.75 8.50 -14.03
C SER A 208 2.19 8.28 -14.51
N ASP A 209 3.16 8.13 -13.59
CA ASP A 209 4.55 7.84 -13.92
C ASP A 209 4.83 6.33 -14.06
N MET A 210 3.84 5.47 -13.79
CA MET A 210 4.00 4.01 -13.86
C MET A 210 3.97 3.51 -15.31
N ARG A 211 4.80 2.51 -15.59
CA ARG A 211 4.72 1.77 -16.85
C ARG A 211 3.50 0.85 -16.85
N PRO A 212 2.82 0.63 -17.99
CA PRO A 212 1.63 -0.23 -18.06
C PRO A 212 1.84 -1.64 -17.49
N GLU A 213 3.04 -2.21 -17.62
CA GLU A 213 3.35 -3.55 -17.11
C GLU A 213 3.42 -3.60 -15.57
N GLU A 214 3.75 -2.48 -14.91
CA GLU A 214 3.76 -2.39 -13.44
C GLU A 214 2.33 -2.34 -12.86
N ASP A 215 1.34 -1.98 -13.68
CA ASP A 215 -0.06 -1.85 -13.31
C ASP A 215 -0.94 -3.05 -13.71
N GLU A 216 -0.37 -4.04 -14.41
CA GLU A 216 -1.15 -5.14 -14.98
C GLU A 216 -1.92 -5.93 -13.90
N GLY A 217 -1.27 -6.22 -12.76
CA GLY A 217 -1.91 -6.91 -11.64
C GLY A 217 -3.09 -6.13 -11.05
N TYR A 218 -2.99 -4.81 -10.99
CA TYR A 218 -4.05 -3.92 -10.52
C TYR A 218 -5.26 -3.98 -11.47
N PHE A 219 -5.07 -3.78 -12.78
CA PHE A 219 -6.19 -3.75 -13.71
C PHE A 219 -6.82 -5.13 -13.95
N ASN A 220 -6.03 -6.21 -13.80
CA ASN A 220 -6.52 -7.58 -13.89
C ASN A 220 -7.45 -7.94 -12.71
N SER A 221 -7.22 -7.40 -11.50
CA SER A 221 -8.14 -7.65 -10.38
C SER A 221 -9.55 -7.15 -10.71
N TYR A 222 -9.65 -5.94 -11.30
CA TYR A 222 -10.91 -5.35 -11.74
C TYR A 222 -11.54 -6.02 -12.97
N ALA A 223 -10.88 -6.97 -13.64
CA ALA A 223 -11.51 -7.74 -14.71
C ALA A 223 -12.45 -8.83 -14.15
N HIS A 224 -12.32 -9.17 -12.86
CA HIS A 224 -13.12 -10.20 -12.20
C HIS A 224 -14.49 -9.67 -11.78
N PHE A 225 -15.55 -10.46 -12.07
CA PHE A 225 -16.94 -10.08 -11.79
C PHE A 225 -17.25 -9.93 -10.28
N ASP A 226 -16.53 -10.64 -9.41
CA ASP A 226 -16.77 -10.63 -7.97
C ASP A 226 -16.59 -9.23 -7.36
N ILE A 227 -15.57 -8.49 -7.79
CA ILE A 227 -15.31 -7.12 -7.31
C ILE A 227 -16.44 -6.19 -7.75
N HIS A 228 -16.91 -6.29 -8.99
CA HIS A 228 -18.04 -5.49 -9.48
C HIS A 228 -19.35 -5.84 -8.76
N HIS A 229 -19.56 -7.11 -8.42
CA HIS A 229 -20.71 -7.52 -7.64
C HIS A 229 -20.68 -6.94 -6.22
N GLU A 230 -19.53 -6.94 -5.55
CA GLU A 230 -19.36 -6.29 -4.24
C GLU A 230 -19.63 -4.78 -4.32
N MET A 231 -19.01 -4.10 -5.29
CA MET A 231 -19.19 -2.66 -5.53
C MET A 231 -20.66 -2.28 -5.84
N LEU A 232 -21.36 -3.07 -6.66
CA LEU A 232 -22.76 -2.82 -7.02
C LEU A 232 -23.74 -3.20 -5.89
N SER A 233 -23.39 -4.18 -5.07
CA SER A 233 -24.17 -4.58 -3.89
C SER A 233 -24.07 -3.57 -2.75
N ASP A 234 -23.00 -2.77 -2.71
CA ASP A 234 -22.89 -1.62 -1.83
C ASP A 234 -23.89 -0.52 -2.24
N LYS A 235 -25.05 -0.55 -1.58
CA LYS A 235 -26.12 0.43 -1.79
C LYS A 235 -25.72 1.82 -1.33
N VAL A 236 -24.99 1.95 -0.21
CA VAL A 236 -24.61 3.27 0.31
C VAL A 236 -23.75 3.99 -0.72
N ARG A 237 -22.76 3.29 -1.29
CA ARG A 237 -21.95 3.80 -2.41
C ARG A 237 -22.82 4.12 -3.62
N THR A 238 -23.47 3.11 -4.19
CA THR A 238 -24.10 3.21 -5.51
C THR A 238 -25.28 4.17 -5.51
N GLU A 239 -26.10 4.16 -4.46
CA GLU A 239 -27.25 5.06 -4.33
C GLU A 239 -26.84 6.50 -4.03
N SER A 240 -25.71 6.73 -3.35
CA SER A 240 -25.22 8.10 -3.12
C SER A 240 -24.81 8.77 -4.42
N TYR A 241 -24.10 8.07 -5.31
CA TYR A 241 -23.79 8.60 -6.65
C TYR A 241 -25.05 8.79 -7.48
N ARG A 242 -25.95 7.79 -7.51
CA ARG A 242 -27.25 7.88 -8.19
C ARG A 242 -28.00 9.13 -7.75
N ASP A 243 -28.10 9.35 -6.44
CA ASP A 243 -28.88 10.43 -5.87
C ASP A 243 -28.19 11.79 -6.10
N ALA A 244 -26.86 11.87 -6.01
CA ALA A 244 -26.10 13.07 -6.34
C ALA A 244 -26.33 13.49 -7.80
N ILE A 245 -26.33 12.53 -8.73
CA ILE A 245 -26.57 12.76 -10.16
C ILE A 245 -28.04 13.09 -10.42
N LEU A 246 -28.97 12.20 -10.04
CA LEU A 246 -30.38 12.30 -10.44
C LEU A 246 -31.11 13.44 -9.74
N ARG A 247 -30.82 13.73 -8.46
CA ARG A 247 -31.44 14.88 -7.77
C ARG A 247 -30.96 16.21 -8.34
N ASN A 248 -29.80 16.22 -8.99
CA ASN A 248 -29.25 17.40 -9.67
C ASN A 248 -29.37 17.31 -11.20
N SER A 249 -30.24 16.46 -11.75
CA SER A 249 -30.41 16.28 -13.20
C SER A 249 -30.57 17.59 -14.00
N PRO A 250 -31.29 18.63 -13.50
CA PRO A 250 -31.36 19.91 -14.22
C PRO A 250 -30.00 20.58 -14.51
N LEU A 251 -28.96 20.28 -13.72
CA LEU A 251 -27.60 20.77 -13.95
C LEU A 251 -26.84 19.92 -14.97
N LEU A 252 -27.14 18.63 -15.08
CA LEU A 252 -26.45 17.70 -15.97
C LEU A 252 -27.11 17.60 -17.36
N HIS A 253 -28.35 18.04 -17.50
CA HIS A 253 -29.09 17.92 -18.76
C HIS A 253 -28.38 18.65 -19.92
N GLY A 254 -28.05 17.90 -20.98
CA GLY A 254 -27.32 18.39 -22.15
C GLY A 254 -25.83 18.66 -21.92
N MET A 255 -25.30 18.33 -20.73
CA MET A 255 -23.89 18.50 -20.39
C MET A 255 -23.06 17.30 -20.83
N ARG A 256 -21.75 17.49 -20.97
CA ARG A 256 -20.77 16.41 -21.20
C ARG A 256 -20.21 15.93 -19.86
N VAL A 257 -20.32 14.63 -19.61
CA VAL A 257 -19.81 13.97 -18.40
C VAL A 257 -18.70 13.00 -18.78
N LEU A 258 -17.58 13.05 -18.06
CA LEU A 258 -16.56 12.01 -18.06
C LEU A 258 -16.81 11.10 -16.85
N ASP A 259 -16.97 9.80 -17.09
CA ASP A 259 -16.99 8.75 -16.06
C ASP A 259 -15.61 8.09 -16.03
N LEU A 260 -14.78 8.44 -15.06
CA LEU A 260 -13.40 7.98 -14.94
C LEU A 260 -13.31 6.75 -14.03
N GLY A 261 -12.84 5.63 -14.60
CA GLY A 261 -12.91 4.30 -13.97
C GLY A 261 -14.34 3.77 -14.03
N CYS A 262 -14.93 3.77 -15.24
CA CYS A 262 -16.36 3.52 -15.37
C CYS A 262 -16.77 2.09 -14.99
N GLY A 263 -15.84 1.13 -14.95
CA GLY A 263 -16.10 -0.28 -14.65
C GLY A 263 -17.21 -0.84 -15.53
N THR A 264 -18.29 -1.29 -14.90
CA THR A 264 -19.52 -1.79 -15.58
C THR A 264 -20.39 -0.72 -16.23
N GLY A 265 -20.04 0.56 -16.10
CA GLY A 265 -20.77 1.69 -16.70
C GLY A 265 -21.97 2.18 -15.90
N ILE A 266 -22.13 1.76 -14.64
CA ILE A 266 -23.32 2.12 -13.83
C ILE A 266 -23.46 3.64 -13.61
N LEU A 267 -22.36 4.35 -13.35
CA LEU A 267 -22.36 5.80 -13.14
C LEU A 267 -22.60 6.55 -14.45
N SER A 268 -22.06 6.03 -15.55
CA SER A 268 -22.37 6.47 -16.91
C SER A 268 -23.87 6.38 -17.19
N MET A 269 -24.53 5.27 -16.84
CA MET A 269 -25.97 5.11 -17.03
C MET A 269 -26.81 6.05 -16.17
N PHE A 270 -26.41 6.32 -14.91
CA PHE A 270 -27.09 7.35 -14.10
C PHE A 270 -26.95 8.74 -14.72
N SER A 271 -25.77 9.08 -15.23
CA SER A 271 -25.50 10.37 -15.87
C SER A 271 -26.29 10.54 -17.16
N ALA A 272 -26.36 9.49 -18.00
CA ALA A 272 -27.20 9.48 -19.21
C ALA A 272 -28.69 9.62 -18.86
N LYS A 273 -29.16 8.97 -17.79
CA LYS A 273 -30.53 9.09 -17.30
C LYS A 273 -30.86 10.51 -16.77
N ALA A 274 -29.85 11.24 -16.27
CA ALA A 274 -29.96 12.66 -15.95
C ALA A 274 -30.00 13.58 -17.21
N GLY A 275 -29.82 13.01 -18.40
CA GLY A 275 -29.86 13.70 -19.68
C GLY A 275 -28.50 14.21 -20.17
N ALA A 276 -27.40 13.71 -19.64
CA ALA A 276 -26.05 14.06 -20.08
C ALA A 276 -25.57 13.20 -21.26
N TYR A 277 -24.58 13.69 -21.99
CA TYR A 277 -23.76 12.91 -22.92
C TYR A 277 -22.52 12.42 -22.18
N VAL A 278 -22.23 11.12 -22.22
CA VAL A 278 -21.23 10.51 -21.35
C VAL A 278 -20.10 9.89 -22.14
N THR A 279 -18.86 10.17 -21.72
CA THR A 279 -17.68 9.37 -22.08
C THR A 279 -17.23 8.59 -20.86
N GLY A 280 -17.30 7.26 -20.90
CA GLY A 280 -16.75 6.39 -19.87
C GLY A 280 -15.36 5.89 -20.25
N VAL A 281 -14.42 5.91 -19.30
CA VAL A 281 -13.04 5.47 -19.49
C VAL A 281 -12.70 4.43 -18.44
N ASP A 282 -12.17 3.30 -18.88
CA ASP A 282 -11.64 2.26 -17.99
C ASP A 282 -10.53 1.47 -18.70
N MET A 283 -9.48 1.08 -17.98
CA MET A 283 -8.38 0.29 -18.55
C MET A 283 -8.68 -1.21 -18.53
N SER A 284 -9.49 -1.67 -17.56
CA SER A 284 -9.80 -3.07 -17.35
C SER A 284 -10.69 -3.64 -18.45
N ASP A 285 -10.59 -4.95 -18.69
CA ASP A 285 -11.35 -5.64 -19.73
C ASP A 285 -12.86 -5.69 -19.44
N VAL A 286 -13.30 -5.38 -18.22
CA VAL A 286 -14.73 -5.22 -17.87
C VAL A 286 -15.44 -4.21 -18.78
N ILE A 287 -14.71 -3.27 -19.38
CA ILE A 287 -15.29 -2.28 -20.28
C ILE A 287 -15.98 -2.90 -21.50
N TYR A 288 -15.54 -4.09 -21.94
CA TYR A 288 -16.21 -4.79 -23.04
C TYR A 288 -17.60 -5.27 -22.62
N GLN A 289 -17.75 -5.78 -21.40
CA GLN A 289 -19.05 -6.09 -20.81
C GLN A 289 -19.87 -4.81 -20.58
N ALA A 290 -19.24 -3.71 -20.18
CA ALA A 290 -19.93 -2.42 -20.05
C ALA A 290 -20.52 -1.94 -21.38
N MET A 291 -19.85 -2.17 -22.52
CA MET A 291 -20.41 -1.89 -23.85
C MET A 291 -21.67 -2.71 -24.13
N ASP A 292 -21.67 -4.00 -23.79
CA ASP A 292 -22.84 -4.85 -23.94
C ASP A 292 -23.99 -4.39 -23.02
N ILE A 293 -23.69 -4.03 -21.77
CA ILE A 293 -24.67 -3.51 -20.79
C ILE A 293 -25.30 -2.20 -21.30
N VAL A 294 -24.49 -1.26 -21.78
CA VAL A 294 -24.97 0.03 -22.32
C VAL A 294 -25.91 -0.20 -23.49
N LYS A 295 -25.57 -1.12 -24.40
CA LYS A 295 -26.39 -1.48 -25.55
C LYS A 295 -27.68 -2.18 -25.16
N GLU A 296 -27.63 -3.09 -24.18
CA GLU A 296 -28.83 -3.78 -23.66
C GLU A 296 -29.84 -2.78 -23.08
N ASN A 297 -29.35 -1.68 -22.50
CA ASN A 297 -30.16 -0.60 -21.96
C ASN A 297 -30.51 0.50 -22.99
N GLN A 298 -30.14 0.34 -24.27
CA GLN A 298 -30.42 1.29 -25.36
C GLN A 298 -29.83 2.68 -25.10
N LEU A 299 -28.60 2.74 -24.59
CA LEU A 299 -27.89 3.97 -24.24
C LEU A 299 -26.64 4.21 -25.11
N GLU A 300 -26.41 3.41 -26.14
CA GLU A 300 -25.22 3.50 -27.01
C GLU A 300 -25.12 4.81 -27.82
N ASP A 301 -26.25 5.50 -28.02
CA ASP A 301 -26.27 6.80 -28.71
C ASP A 301 -25.84 7.96 -27.81
N VAL A 302 -25.81 7.75 -26.48
CA VAL A 302 -25.52 8.79 -25.47
C VAL A 302 -24.30 8.49 -24.61
N ILE A 303 -23.89 7.22 -24.50
CA ILE A 303 -22.70 6.78 -23.76
C ILE A 303 -21.66 6.23 -24.74
N THR A 304 -20.48 6.84 -24.75
CA THR A 304 -19.30 6.34 -25.46
C THR A 304 -18.29 5.76 -24.47
N LEU A 305 -17.89 4.51 -24.62
CA LEU A 305 -16.91 3.85 -23.76
C LEU A 305 -15.55 3.74 -24.45
N LYS A 306 -14.47 4.07 -23.75
CA LYS A 306 -13.08 4.04 -24.25
C LYS A 306 -12.19 3.22 -23.32
N ARG A 307 -11.54 2.19 -23.86
CA ARG A 307 -10.58 1.38 -23.09
C ARG A 307 -9.23 2.08 -23.03
N GLY A 308 -8.68 2.27 -21.82
CA GLY A 308 -7.34 2.80 -21.60
C GLY A 308 -7.19 3.57 -20.30
N ARG A 309 -5.94 3.92 -19.97
CA ARG A 309 -5.64 4.88 -18.90
C ARG A 309 -5.96 6.30 -19.36
N ILE A 310 -6.50 7.13 -18.49
CA ILE A 310 -6.91 8.51 -18.85
C ILE A 310 -5.73 9.37 -19.30
N GLU A 311 -4.54 9.03 -18.82
CA GLU A 311 -3.25 9.65 -19.13
C GLU A 311 -2.72 9.28 -20.53
N ASP A 312 -3.13 8.13 -21.07
CA ASP A 312 -2.62 7.60 -22.34
C ASP A 312 -3.61 7.80 -23.51
N ILE A 313 -4.90 7.98 -23.22
CA ILE A 313 -5.91 8.11 -24.26
C ILE A 313 -6.05 9.55 -24.73
N GLU A 314 -6.21 9.72 -26.05
CA GLU A 314 -6.54 11.02 -26.62
C GLU A 314 -8.05 11.29 -26.52
N ILE A 315 -8.40 12.34 -25.78
CA ILE A 315 -9.75 12.89 -25.71
C ILE A 315 -9.70 14.34 -26.18
N GLU A 316 -10.36 14.63 -27.30
CA GLU A 316 -10.46 16.00 -27.84
C GLU A 316 -11.45 16.86 -27.04
N ASP A 317 -12.45 16.22 -26.43
CA ASP A 317 -13.49 16.88 -25.66
C ASP A 317 -13.00 17.40 -24.30
N LYS A 318 -13.65 18.46 -23.83
CA LYS A 318 -13.63 18.88 -22.43
C LYS A 318 -14.94 18.46 -21.77
N PHE A 319 -15.02 18.41 -20.46
CA PHE A 319 -16.21 17.97 -19.75
C PHE A 319 -16.71 19.03 -18.79
N ASP A 320 -18.03 19.15 -18.72
CA ASP A 320 -18.72 19.99 -17.74
C ASP A 320 -18.70 19.32 -16.36
N PHE A 321 -18.73 17.98 -16.36
CA PHE A 321 -18.68 17.14 -15.16
C PHE A 321 -17.66 16.03 -15.32
N ILE A 322 -16.92 15.75 -14.25
CA ILE A 322 -16.19 14.49 -14.07
C ILE A 322 -16.85 13.75 -12.91
N VAL A 323 -17.23 12.50 -13.12
CA VAL A 323 -17.72 11.60 -12.09
C VAL A 323 -16.70 10.47 -11.98
N SER A 324 -16.30 10.14 -10.76
CA SER A 324 -15.38 9.02 -10.54
C SER A 324 -15.60 8.41 -9.18
N GLU A 325 -15.58 7.09 -9.13
CA GLU A 325 -15.44 6.33 -7.90
C GLU A 325 -13.99 5.87 -7.82
N TRP A 326 -13.19 6.62 -7.08
CA TRP A 326 -11.73 6.51 -7.03
C TRP A 326 -11.22 6.07 -5.66
N MET A 327 -12.12 5.94 -4.68
CA MET A 327 -11.74 5.85 -3.29
C MET A 327 -11.23 4.44 -2.98
N GLY A 328 -10.00 4.33 -2.46
CA GLY A 328 -9.48 3.07 -1.95
C GLY A 328 -9.73 2.89 -0.45
N TYR A 329 -9.23 1.77 0.09
CA TYR A 329 -9.12 1.60 1.54
C TYR A 329 -8.34 2.75 2.18
N PHE A 330 -8.74 3.15 3.39
CA PHE A 330 -8.21 4.36 4.03
C PHE A 330 -8.19 5.60 3.09
N LEU A 331 -9.18 5.69 2.17
CA LEU A 331 -9.38 6.70 1.12
C LEU A 331 -8.33 6.73 0.00
N LEU A 332 -7.04 6.69 0.35
CA LEU A 332 -5.93 6.98 -0.57
C LEU A 332 -5.22 5.74 -1.11
N PHE A 333 -5.56 4.54 -0.63
CA PHE A 333 -5.02 3.30 -1.16
C PHE A 333 -5.37 3.13 -2.64
N GLU A 334 -4.57 2.38 -3.38
CA GLU A 334 -4.62 2.20 -4.85
C GLU A 334 -4.26 3.43 -5.69
N GLY A 335 -4.28 4.65 -5.13
CA GLY A 335 -3.70 5.85 -5.73
C GLY A 335 -4.49 6.48 -6.89
N MET A 336 -5.72 6.03 -7.18
CA MET A 336 -6.52 6.50 -8.32
C MET A 336 -6.87 8.01 -8.27
N LEU A 337 -6.75 8.64 -7.10
CA LEU A 337 -6.91 10.09 -6.95
C LEU A 337 -5.97 10.90 -7.86
N ASP A 338 -4.79 10.37 -8.19
CA ASP A 338 -3.89 11.02 -9.15
C ASP A 338 -4.50 11.12 -10.55
N SER A 339 -5.13 10.05 -11.04
CA SER A 339 -5.81 10.04 -12.33
C SER A 339 -7.01 10.99 -12.33
N VAL A 340 -7.70 11.13 -11.19
CA VAL A 340 -8.77 12.11 -11.02
C VAL A 340 -8.24 13.54 -11.08
N ILE A 341 -7.12 13.83 -10.42
CA ILE A 341 -6.45 15.14 -10.47
C ILE A 341 -6.00 15.43 -11.91
N TYR A 342 -5.38 14.46 -12.58
CA TYR A 342 -4.99 14.57 -13.98
C TYR A 342 -6.18 14.89 -14.88
N ALA A 343 -7.29 14.16 -14.72
CA ALA A 343 -8.49 14.36 -15.51
C ALA A 343 -9.13 15.73 -15.26
N ARG A 344 -9.17 16.18 -14.00
CA ARG A 344 -9.63 17.53 -13.64
C ARG A 344 -8.80 18.60 -14.35
N ASP A 345 -7.48 18.50 -14.26
CA ASP A 345 -6.58 19.54 -14.77
C ASP A 345 -6.54 19.58 -16.30
N ASN A 346 -6.70 18.43 -16.96
CA ASN A 346 -6.57 18.32 -18.40
C ASN A 346 -7.90 18.27 -19.15
N TYR A 347 -9.02 17.89 -18.54
CA TYR A 347 -10.28 17.67 -19.26
C TYR A 347 -11.48 18.41 -18.67
N LEU A 348 -11.47 18.86 -17.41
CA LEU A 348 -12.58 19.65 -16.87
C LEU A 348 -12.53 21.09 -17.41
N ILE A 349 -13.69 21.64 -17.77
CA ILE A 349 -13.79 23.07 -18.12
C ILE A 349 -13.68 23.96 -16.88
N GLU A 350 -13.36 25.23 -17.10
CA GLU A 350 -13.47 26.23 -16.04
C GLU A 350 -14.93 26.34 -15.56
N GLY A 351 -15.14 26.21 -14.25
CA GLY A 351 -16.47 26.20 -13.64
C GLY A 351 -17.22 24.86 -13.72
N GLY A 352 -16.59 23.81 -14.26
CA GLY A 352 -17.13 22.45 -14.21
C GLY A 352 -17.11 21.85 -12.80
N PHE A 353 -17.70 20.66 -12.65
CA PHE A 353 -17.84 19.97 -11.38
C PHE A 353 -17.12 18.61 -11.39
N LEU A 354 -16.34 18.32 -10.35
CA LEU A 354 -15.83 16.98 -10.05
C LEU A 354 -16.72 16.33 -8.99
N LEU A 355 -17.15 15.09 -9.19
CA LEU A 355 -18.04 14.36 -8.29
C LEU A 355 -17.43 13.03 -7.83
N PRO A 356 -17.27 12.82 -6.50
CA PRO A 356 -17.50 13.79 -5.42
C PRO A 356 -16.54 14.99 -5.51
N ASN A 357 -16.84 16.12 -4.86
CA ASN A 357 -15.97 17.30 -4.83
C ASN A 357 -15.25 17.50 -3.50
N ARG A 358 -15.67 16.81 -2.43
CA ARG A 358 -14.99 16.87 -1.13
C ARG A 358 -14.98 15.53 -0.45
N CYS A 359 -13.89 15.24 0.25
CA CYS A 359 -13.78 14.11 1.17
C CYS A 359 -13.06 14.51 2.45
N SER A 360 -13.33 13.79 3.53
CA SER A 360 -12.67 13.98 4.84
C SER A 360 -12.24 12.63 5.38
N MET A 361 -11.05 12.56 5.97
CA MET A 361 -10.56 11.39 6.69
C MET A 361 -10.66 11.63 8.19
N TYR A 362 -10.99 10.58 8.93
CA TYR A 362 -11.16 10.60 10.37
C TYR A 362 -10.39 9.47 11.04
N ILE A 363 -10.07 9.67 12.30
CA ILE A 363 -9.50 8.65 13.18
C ILE A 363 -10.31 8.55 14.47
N THR A 364 -10.48 7.34 14.98
CA THR A 364 -11.03 7.06 16.30
C THR A 364 -10.26 5.90 16.95
N GLY A 365 -10.55 5.60 18.21
CA GLY A 365 -9.95 4.54 18.99
C GLY A 365 -10.97 3.47 19.36
N MET A 366 -10.56 2.20 19.23
CA MET A 366 -11.41 1.03 19.51
C MET A 366 -10.85 0.13 20.63
N GLU A 367 -11.76 -0.59 21.27
CA GLU A 367 -11.51 -1.75 22.12
C GLU A 367 -12.16 -2.98 21.48
N ASP A 368 -11.34 -3.92 21.04
CA ASP A 368 -11.76 -5.26 20.68
C ASP A 368 -10.68 -6.25 21.11
N LEU A 369 -10.84 -6.78 22.33
CA LEU A 369 -9.91 -7.76 22.88
C LEU A 369 -10.06 -9.14 22.22
N GLU A 370 -11.23 -9.46 21.66
CA GLU A 370 -11.44 -10.73 20.98
C GLU A 370 -10.66 -10.76 19.65
N ALA A 371 -10.83 -9.72 18.83
CA ALA A 371 -10.06 -9.56 17.60
C ALA A 371 -8.56 -9.41 17.87
N TYR A 372 -8.19 -8.60 18.87
CA TYR A 372 -6.79 -8.46 19.28
C TYR A 372 -6.15 -9.80 19.67
N ASN A 373 -6.86 -10.62 20.46
CA ASN A 373 -6.34 -11.93 20.85
C ASN A 373 -6.26 -12.89 19.67
N LYS A 374 -7.22 -12.83 18.74
CA LYS A 374 -7.26 -13.67 17.55
C LYS A 374 -6.14 -13.35 16.55
N TYR A 375 -5.80 -12.08 16.37
CA TYR A 375 -4.88 -11.66 15.31
C TYR A 375 -3.48 -11.30 15.81
N ILE A 376 -3.39 -10.70 17.01
CA ILE A 376 -2.13 -10.19 17.56
C ILE A 376 -1.59 -11.12 18.65
N ALA A 377 -2.38 -11.40 19.70
CA ALA A 377 -1.91 -12.23 20.82
C ALA A 377 -1.84 -13.73 20.49
N PHE A 378 -2.49 -14.18 19.42
CA PHE A 378 -2.42 -15.57 18.93
C PHE A 378 -0.99 -16.08 18.80
N TRP A 379 -0.07 -15.22 18.37
CA TRP A 379 1.34 -15.56 18.15
C TRP A 379 2.13 -15.78 19.45
N ASP A 380 1.62 -15.38 20.61
CA ASP A 380 2.29 -15.61 21.89
C ASP A 380 2.33 -17.10 22.27
N ASP A 381 1.30 -17.86 21.87
CA ASP A 381 1.15 -19.29 22.14
C ASP A 381 0.32 -19.97 21.05
N VAL A 382 1.01 -20.58 20.09
CA VAL A 382 0.43 -21.33 18.98
C VAL A 382 0.57 -22.82 19.29
N TYR A 383 -0.48 -23.42 19.87
CA TYR A 383 -0.51 -24.83 20.28
C TYR A 383 0.60 -25.25 21.27
N GLY A 384 1.01 -24.37 22.18
CA GLY A 384 2.09 -24.57 23.13
C GLY A 384 3.45 -24.03 22.66
N PHE A 385 3.55 -23.59 21.40
CA PHE A 385 4.78 -23.06 20.82
C PHE A 385 4.77 -21.53 20.82
N LYS A 386 5.87 -20.92 21.24
CA LYS A 386 6.04 -19.46 21.20
C LYS A 386 6.41 -19.03 19.79
N MET A 387 5.55 -18.22 19.16
CA MET A 387 5.79 -17.65 17.83
C MET A 387 5.77 -16.10 17.88
N SER A 388 6.09 -15.52 19.04
CA SER A 388 5.90 -14.08 19.31
C SER A 388 6.74 -13.15 18.42
N CYS A 389 7.79 -13.67 17.77
CA CYS A 389 8.55 -12.96 16.74
C CYS A 389 7.65 -12.47 15.58
N MET A 390 6.58 -13.20 15.27
CA MET A 390 5.62 -12.87 14.20
C MET A 390 4.83 -11.60 14.47
N ARG A 391 4.63 -11.21 15.74
CA ARG A 391 3.87 -9.99 16.10
C ARG A 391 4.42 -8.74 15.42
N SER A 392 5.75 -8.65 15.32
CA SER A 392 6.43 -7.48 14.76
C SER A 392 6.14 -7.27 13.27
N ALA A 393 5.82 -8.34 12.53
CA ALA A 393 5.41 -8.30 11.14
C ALA A 393 3.90 -8.02 11.04
N VAL A 394 3.08 -8.82 11.72
CA VAL A 394 1.61 -8.74 11.65
C VAL A 394 1.09 -7.37 12.08
N ILE A 395 1.72 -6.74 13.07
CA ILE A 395 1.25 -5.44 13.55
C ILE A 395 1.50 -4.28 12.59
N LYS A 396 2.44 -4.46 11.66
CA LYS A 396 2.71 -3.47 10.63
C LYS A 396 1.66 -3.54 9.53
N GLU A 397 0.87 -4.61 9.42
CA GLU A 397 -0.17 -4.72 8.41
C GLU A 397 -1.47 -4.11 8.95
N ALA A 398 -1.96 -3.05 8.31
CA ALA A 398 -3.26 -2.51 8.63
C ALA A 398 -4.34 -3.48 8.15
N THR A 399 -5.36 -3.74 8.97
CA THR A 399 -6.44 -4.68 8.64
C THR A 399 -7.69 -3.93 8.20
N THR A 400 -8.41 -4.43 7.19
CA THR A 400 -9.67 -3.84 6.74
C THR A 400 -10.86 -4.71 7.13
N GLU A 401 -11.61 -4.29 8.15
CA GLU A 401 -12.76 -5.01 8.69
C GLU A 401 -13.90 -4.06 9.09
N VAL A 402 -15.12 -4.60 9.21
CA VAL A 402 -16.25 -3.84 9.74
C VAL A 402 -16.10 -3.77 11.26
N VAL A 403 -15.78 -2.59 11.76
CA VAL A 403 -15.70 -2.30 13.19
C VAL A 403 -17.10 -2.06 13.74
N LYS A 404 -17.46 -2.79 14.79
CA LYS A 404 -18.77 -2.65 15.44
C LYS A 404 -18.83 -1.35 16.25
N GLU A 405 -20.00 -0.73 16.29
CA GLU A 405 -20.22 0.51 17.04
C GLU A 405 -19.83 0.38 18.52
N GLU A 406 -20.13 -0.76 19.16
CA GLU A 406 -19.81 -1.01 20.57
C GLU A 406 -18.31 -1.06 20.89
N CYS A 407 -17.48 -1.34 19.87
CA CYS A 407 -16.03 -1.35 20.00
C CYS A 407 -15.44 0.05 20.05
N ILE A 408 -16.17 1.10 19.65
CA ILE A 408 -15.64 2.47 19.64
C ILE A 408 -15.65 3.04 21.06
N ILE A 409 -14.46 3.35 21.58
CA ILE A 409 -14.27 3.81 22.97
C ILE A 409 -13.87 5.27 23.11
N THR A 410 -13.70 5.99 21.99
CA THR A 410 -13.31 7.40 21.99
C THR A 410 -14.20 8.25 21.08
N SER A 411 -14.06 9.57 21.13
CA SER A 411 -14.51 10.44 20.04
C SER A 411 -13.74 10.16 18.75
N GLU A 412 -14.26 10.62 17.63
CA GLU A 412 -13.48 10.77 16.40
C GLU A 412 -12.83 12.14 16.33
N ASP A 413 -11.76 12.25 15.54
CA ASP A 413 -11.17 13.51 15.12
C ASP A 413 -10.89 13.50 13.62
N LYS A 414 -10.98 14.66 12.99
CA LYS A 414 -10.76 14.83 11.56
C LYS A 414 -9.27 15.01 11.30
N ILE A 415 -8.66 14.07 10.58
CA ILE A 415 -7.23 14.11 10.29
C ILE A 415 -6.91 14.80 8.97
N MET A 416 -7.83 14.79 8.00
CA MET A 416 -7.63 15.47 6.72
C MET A 416 -8.95 15.86 6.06
N ASN A 417 -8.93 16.93 5.26
CA ASN A 417 -10.05 17.36 4.43
C ASN A 417 -9.55 17.79 3.06
N PHE A 418 -10.01 17.11 2.02
CA PHE A 418 -9.62 17.37 0.64
C PHE A 418 -10.73 18.09 -0.10
N ASP A 419 -10.40 19.26 -0.65
CA ASP A 419 -11.20 19.93 -1.69
C ASP A 419 -10.68 19.44 -3.04
N LEU A 420 -11.43 18.53 -3.69
CA LEU A 420 -10.98 17.87 -4.91
C LEU A 420 -10.91 18.82 -6.10
N MET A 421 -11.51 20.01 -6.01
CA MET A 421 -11.37 21.05 -7.02
C MET A 421 -10.02 21.79 -6.93
N LYS A 422 -9.27 21.63 -5.83
CA LYS A 422 -8.03 22.38 -5.57
C LYS A 422 -6.81 21.53 -5.24
N ILE A 423 -7.03 20.29 -4.81
CA ILE A 423 -5.98 19.38 -4.37
C ILE A 423 -4.95 19.11 -5.49
N THR A 424 -3.70 18.92 -5.12
CA THR A 424 -2.61 18.44 -5.97
C THR A 424 -2.11 17.08 -5.48
N SER A 425 -1.40 16.31 -6.31
CA SER A 425 -0.84 15.02 -5.88
C SER A 425 0.07 15.13 -4.65
N ASN A 426 0.69 16.29 -4.43
CA ASN A 426 1.51 16.56 -3.24
C ASN A 426 0.71 16.58 -1.94
N ASP A 427 -0.57 16.94 -2.00
CA ASP A 427 -1.42 17.02 -0.81
C ASP A 427 -1.85 15.62 -0.32
N THR A 428 -1.63 14.57 -1.11
CA THR A 428 -1.93 13.18 -0.71
C THR A 428 -0.92 12.60 0.28
N GLU A 429 0.24 13.25 0.46
CA GLU A 429 1.15 13.00 1.56
C GLU A 429 0.97 14.09 2.63
N PHE A 430 0.49 13.71 3.82
CA PHE A 430 0.19 14.68 4.88
C PHE A 430 0.60 14.20 6.27
N THR A 431 0.68 15.16 7.19
CA THR A 431 0.87 14.89 8.63
C THR A 431 -0.11 15.75 9.40
N SER A 432 -0.87 15.14 10.30
CA SER A 432 -1.93 15.79 11.07
C SER A 432 -1.88 15.38 12.53
N SER A 433 -2.19 16.31 13.43
CA SER A 433 -2.36 16.01 14.85
C SER A 433 -3.81 15.63 15.11
N PHE A 434 -4.05 14.69 16.03
CA PHE A 434 -5.40 14.29 16.43
C PHE A 434 -5.56 14.30 17.95
N PHE A 435 -6.80 14.50 18.38
CA PHE A 435 -7.23 14.52 19.78
C PHE A 435 -8.50 13.70 19.96
N LEU A 436 -8.38 12.56 20.65
CA LEU A 436 -9.51 11.68 20.95
C LEU A 436 -9.83 11.75 22.44
N ILE A 437 -11.12 11.85 22.77
CA ILE A 437 -11.60 11.85 24.16
C ILE A 437 -12.18 10.48 24.45
N ALA A 438 -11.67 9.79 25.45
CA ALA A 438 -12.21 8.51 25.90
C ALA A 438 -13.66 8.68 26.40
N LYS A 439 -14.57 7.90 25.83
CA LYS A 439 -16.03 7.91 26.11
C LYS A 439 -16.41 6.96 27.25
N ARG A 440 -15.52 6.04 27.62
CA ARG A 440 -15.66 5.08 28.73
C ARG A 440 -14.28 4.56 29.16
N ASP A 441 -14.20 4.00 30.36
CA ASP A 441 -13.04 3.23 30.80
C ASP A 441 -12.89 1.98 29.90
N GLY A 442 -11.66 1.59 29.58
CA GLY A 442 -11.40 0.44 28.72
C GLY A 442 -9.95 0.26 28.33
N GLN A 443 -9.70 -0.61 27.35
CA GLN A 443 -8.39 -0.88 26.75
C GLN A 443 -8.43 -0.52 25.27
N LEU A 444 -7.69 0.53 24.91
CA LEU A 444 -7.45 0.88 23.51
C LEU A 444 -6.59 -0.20 22.87
N THR A 445 -7.18 -0.97 21.95
CA THR A 445 -6.48 -2.04 21.22
C THR A 445 -5.98 -1.60 19.85
N ALA A 446 -6.63 -0.61 19.23
CA ALA A 446 -6.27 -0.09 17.93
C ALA A 446 -6.78 1.34 17.68
N PHE A 447 -6.17 2.03 16.72
CA PHE A 447 -6.78 3.18 16.06
C PHE A 447 -7.55 2.71 14.81
N VAL A 448 -8.62 3.41 14.47
CA VAL A 448 -9.49 3.10 13.33
C VAL A 448 -9.59 4.31 12.43
N GLY A 449 -9.21 4.13 11.16
CA GLY A 449 -9.31 5.11 10.09
C GLY A 449 -10.54 4.87 9.22
N TYR A 450 -11.26 5.94 8.88
CA TYR A 450 -12.38 5.92 7.93
C TYR A 450 -12.50 7.27 7.22
N PHE A 451 -13.45 7.38 6.28
CA PHE A 451 -13.64 8.60 5.52
C PHE A 451 -15.11 8.91 5.23
N ASP A 452 -15.37 10.19 4.94
CA ASP A 452 -16.66 10.68 4.46
C ASP A 452 -16.51 11.30 3.08
N ILE A 453 -17.56 11.15 2.27
CA ILE A 453 -17.66 11.66 0.92
C ILE A 453 -18.81 12.66 0.82
N TYR A 454 -18.58 13.75 0.11
CA TYR A 454 -19.54 14.84 -0.07
C TYR A 454 -19.66 15.22 -1.54
N PHE A 455 -20.91 15.34 -1.98
CA PHE A 455 -21.33 15.89 -3.27
C PHE A 455 -21.97 17.25 -3.01
N GLU A 456 -21.15 18.31 -2.94
CA GLU A 456 -21.59 19.68 -2.67
C GLU A 456 -22.17 20.31 -3.94
N LEU A 457 -23.34 19.83 -4.32
CA LEU A 457 -24.21 20.36 -5.37
C LEU A 457 -25.42 21.09 -4.74
N PRO A 458 -26.25 21.81 -5.50
CA PRO A 458 -27.46 22.46 -4.97
C PRO A 458 -28.40 21.52 -4.21
N HIS A 459 -28.50 20.26 -4.63
CA HIS A 459 -29.08 19.18 -3.83
C HIS A 459 -27.96 18.29 -3.31
N PRO A 460 -27.39 18.58 -2.12
CA PRO A 460 -26.21 17.90 -1.65
C PRO A 460 -26.51 16.47 -1.23
N VAL A 461 -25.53 15.59 -1.43
CA VAL A 461 -25.54 14.20 -0.98
C VAL A 461 -24.22 13.92 -0.28
N SER A 462 -24.22 13.04 0.72
CA SER A 462 -23.01 12.61 1.41
C SER A 462 -23.21 11.23 2.02
N PHE A 463 -22.12 10.49 2.18
CA PHE A 463 -22.10 9.24 2.93
C PHE A 463 -20.81 9.13 3.74
N SER A 464 -20.84 8.25 4.75
CA SER A 464 -19.71 7.96 5.63
C SER A 464 -19.40 6.48 5.58
N THR A 465 -18.11 6.14 5.64
CA THR A 465 -17.62 4.78 5.88
C THR A 465 -17.30 4.55 7.36
N GLY A 466 -17.72 5.46 8.25
CA GLY A 466 -17.45 5.36 9.68
C GLY A 466 -18.18 4.19 10.35
N PRO A 467 -17.65 3.69 11.48
CA PRO A 467 -18.21 2.54 12.21
C PRO A 467 -19.60 2.80 12.81
N LEU A 468 -20.03 4.06 12.88
CA LEU A 468 -21.37 4.48 13.33
C LEU A 468 -22.39 4.57 12.17
N SER A 469 -21.97 4.28 10.94
CA SER A 469 -22.80 4.33 9.74
C SER A 469 -23.08 2.94 9.21
N THR A 470 -23.99 2.83 8.23
CA THR A 470 -24.22 1.57 7.52
C THR A 470 -22.92 1.08 6.87
N PRO A 471 -22.50 -0.18 7.09
CA PRO A 471 -21.27 -0.69 6.51
C PRO A 471 -21.24 -0.61 4.98
N THR A 472 -20.10 -0.19 4.47
CA THR A 472 -19.77 -0.14 3.04
C THR A 472 -18.72 -1.20 2.72
N HIS A 473 -18.47 -1.48 1.44
CA HIS A 473 -17.42 -2.43 1.04
C HIS A 473 -16.01 -1.98 1.46
N TRP A 474 -15.76 -0.67 1.60
CA TRP A 474 -14.52 -0.13 2.16
C TRP A 474 -14.27 -0.50 3.62
N LYS A 475 -15.33 -0.83 4.37
CA LYS A 475 -15.28 -1.07 5.82
C LYS A 475 -14.49 0.04 6.55
N GLN A 476 -13.62 -0.31 7.50
CA GLN A 476 -12.70 0.61 8.14
C GLN A 476 -11.29 0.01 8.19
N THR A 477 -10.27 0.87 8.25
CA THR A 477 -8.86 0.46 8.35
C THR A 477 -8.41 0.50 9.80
N ILE A 478 -7.92 -0.63 10.32
CA ILE A 478 -7.58 -0.85 11.72
C ILE A 478 -6.06 -0.89 11.88
N PHE A 479 -5.55 -0.06 12.80
CA PHE A 479 -4.14 0.07 13.15
C PHE A 479 -3.92 -0.44 14.58
N TYR A 480 -3.66 -1.74 14.73
CA TYR A 480 -3.49 -2.38 16.04
C TYR A 480 -2.29 -1.81 16.82
N LEU A 481 -2.46 -1.67 18.13
CA LEU A 481 -1.37 -1.31 19.05
C LEU A 481 -0.59 -2.55 19.48
N PRO A 482 0.74 -2.48 19.69
CA PRO A 482 1.52 -3.64 20.15
C PRO A 482 1.09 -4.22 21.47
N GLU A 483 0.50 -3.39 22.32
CA GLU A 483 -0.09 -3.79 23.59
C GLU A 483 -1.35 -2.94 23.82
N PRO A 484 -2.45 -3.52 24.36
CA PRO A 484 -3.63 -2.75 24.70
C PRO A 484 -3.31 -1.71 25.76
N ARG A 485 -3.77 -0.48 25.55
CA ARG A 485 -3.47 0.66 26.42
C ARG A 485 -4.71 1.02 27.23
N ASN A 486 -4.62 0.97 28.56
CA ASN A 486 -5.75 1.36 29.43
C ASN A 486 -6.10 2.83 29.26
N VAL A 487 -7.39 3.14 29.13
CA VAL A 487 -7.91 4.51 29.04
C VAL A 487 -8.98 4.73 30.12
N GLU A 488 -9.06 5.94 30.66
CA GLU A 488 -10.09 6.36 31.61
C GLU A 488 -11.10 7.32 30.96
N LEU A 489 -12.35 7.29 31.42
CA LEU A 489 -13.41 8.19 30.95
C LEU A 489 -12.97 9.67 31.01
N GLY A 490 -13.08 10.36 29.87
CA GLY A 490 -12.71 11.77 29.75
C GLY A 490 -11.21 12.00 29.54
N GLU A 491 -10.39 10.95 29.54
CA GLU A 491 -8.98 11.06 29.20
C GLU A 491 -8.80 11.52 27.75
N THR A 492 -7.80 12.38 27.52
CA THR A 492 -7.45 12.88 26.19
C THR A 492 -6.25 12.12 25.64
N ILE A 493 -6.47 11.45 24.51
CA ILE A 493 -5.49 10.71 23.73
C ILE A 493 -5.05 11.62 22.59
N GLN A 494 -3.81 12.12 22.67
CA GLN A 494 -3.24 13.00 21.64
C GLN A 494 -2.16 12.25 20.85
N GLY A 495 -2.16 12.45 19.54
CA GLY A 495 -1.13 11.89 18.68
C GLY A 495 -0.94 12.66 17.38
N VAL A 496 -0.08 12.11 16.53
CA VAL A 496 0.18 12.62 15.18
C VAL A 496 0.12 11.46 14.22
N ILE A 497 -0.62 11.59 13.13
CA ILE A 497 -0.64 10.65 12.02
C ILE A 497 0.08 11.25 10.82
N SER A 498 0.96 10.48 10.18
CA SER A 498 1.55 10.80 8.88
C SER A 498 1.14 9.73 7.88
N VAL A 499 0.62 10.15 6.74
CA VAL A 499 0.25 9.26 5.63
C VAL A 499 1.13 9.61 4.44
N ARG A 500 1.79 8.61 3.87
CA ARG A 500 2.70 8.77 2.73
C ARG A 500 2.53 7.61 1.76
N ARG A 501 2.89 7.83 0.50
CA ARG A 501 2.97 6.75 -0.48
C ARG A 501 4.28 6.00 -0.33
N LYS A 502 4.27 4.69 -0.56
CA LYS A 502 5.51 3.94 -0.73
C LYS A 502 6.20 4.39 -2.03
N ARG A 503 7.51 4.64 -1.97
CA ARG A 503 8.27 5.13 -3.15
C ARG A 503 8.36 4.11 -4.28
N ARG A 504 8.45 2.83 -3.94
CA ARG A 504 8.57 1.73 -4.90
C ARG A 504 7.20 1.23 -5.36
N GLU A 505 6.26 1.10 -4.44
CA GLU A 505 4.87 0.69 -4.67
C GLU A 505 3.93 1.89 -4.49
N VAL A 506 3.77 2.70 -5.54
CA VAL A 506 3.06 3.99 -5.41
C VAL A 506 1.55 3.85 -5.13
N ARG A 507 1.00 2.63 -5.24
CA ARG A 507 -0.38 2.27 -4.88
C ARG A 507 -0.56 1.94 -3.39
N SER A 508 0.52 1.63 -2.69
CA SER A 508 0.54 1.28 -1.27
C SER A 508 0.82 2.50 -0.38
N LEU A 509 0.34 2.47 0.86
CA LEU A 509 0.55 3.57 1.82
C LEU A 509 1.41 3.14 3.00
N ASP A 510 2.33 4.03 3.39
CA ASP A 510 3.00 4.02 4.68
C ASP A 510 2.28 4.98 5.63
N VAL A 511 1.76 4.45 6.74
CA VAL A 511 1.09 5.21 7.79
C VAL A 511 1.92 5.16 9.06
N MET A 512 2.29 6.31 9.60
CA MET A 512 2.98 6.41 10.89
C MET A 512 2.08 7.12 11.90
N ILE A 513 1.80 6.46 13.02
CA ILE A 513 1.07 7.03 14.14
C ILE A 513 2.05 7.24 15.30
N LYS A 514 2.26 8.49 15.71
CA LYS A 514 2.97 8.85 16.93
C LYS A 514 1.98 9.01 18.07
N PHE A 515 2.13 8.21 19.12
CA PHE A 515 1.29 8.21 20.33
C PHE A 515 2.16 7.86 21.54
N GLU A 516 2.00 8.57 22.67
CA GLU A 516 2.79 8.39 23.91
C GLU A 516 4.32 8.33 23.69
N ASP A 517 4.85 9.26 22.89
CA ASP A 517 6.26 9.32 22.47
C ASP A 517 6.81 8.10 21.72
N LYS A 518 5.96 7.13 21.40
CA LYS A 518 6.26 6.01 20.52
C LYS A 518 5.78 6.31 19.10
N LYS A 519 6.44 5.70 18.12
CA LYS A 519 6.03 5.73 16.71
C LYS A 519 5.68 4.31 16.29
N TYR A 520 4.49 4.16 15.74
CA TYR A 520 4.00 2.92 15.16
C TYR A 520 3.92 3.11 13.64
N TYR A 521 4.38 2.11 12.89
CA TYR A 521 4.42 2.16 11.43
C TYR A 521 3.55 1.03 10.90
N TYR A 522 2.70 1.38 9.95
CA TYR A 522 1.73 0.51 9.33
C TYR A 522 1.81 0.63 7.81
N MET A 523 1.50 -0.45 7.12
CA MET A 523 1.37 -0.57 5.68
C MET A 523 -0.11 -0.80 5.38
N VAL A 524 -0.65 -0.04 4.43
CA VAL A 524 -1.97 -0.28 3.85
C VAL A 524 -1.73 -0.79 2.44
N GLU A 525 -2.08 -2.06 2.23
CA GLU A 525 -1.82 -2.87 1.04
C GLU A 525 -3.08 -3.61 0.57
#